data_AF-A0A8H6JYD3-F1
#
_entry.id   AF-A0A8H6JYD3-F1
#
_cell.length_a   1.000
_cell.length_b   1.000
_cell.length_c   1.000
_cell.angle_alpha   90.00
_cell.angle_beta   90.00
_cell.angle_gamma   90.00
#
_symmetry.space_group_name_H-M   'P 1'
#
loop_
_entity.id
_entity.type
_entity.pdbx_description
1 polymer ?
#
loop_
_entity_poly.entity_id
_entity_poly.type
_entity_poly.pdbx_seq_one_letter_code
_entity_poly.pdbx_strand_id
1 'polypeptide(L)'
;SQQPSEALLDHGLDGSGSLRLAYITAKITVFKALLRPKNNEAPIEARNALRTGAMAVARETYDFLAKLGPHHLEAFWHSLLLFALSPSPADAEDSLTLLTQWRSLLRIKSRSCDLLNLSLLRLDAMFVAGLGKLIELSPAAAEAASGRGL
;
A
#
# COMPACT_ATOMS: atom_id res chain seq x y z
N SER A 1 39.48 12.67 20.59
CA SER A 1 38.75 11.41 20.86
C SER A 1 37.37 11.53 20.25
N GLN A 2 37.07 10.63 19.31
CA GLN A 2 35.90 10.67 18.44
C GLN A 2 34.61 10.44 19.24
N GLN A 3 33.65 11.35 19.08
CA GLN A 3 32.27 11.19 19.49
C GLN A 3 31.59 10.25 18.48
N PRO A 4 30.95 9.15 18.90
CA PRO A 4 30.26 8.27 17.96
C PRO A 4 29.08 9.04 17.36
N SER A 5 29.06 9.10 16.04
CA SER A 5 27.95 9.60 15.25
C SER A 5 26.73 8.74 15.59
N GLU A 6 25.76 9.33 16.29
CA GLU A 6 24.41 8.79 16.40
C GLU A 6 23.81 8.78 14.99
N ALA A 7 24.08 7.70 14.27
CA ALA A 7 23.40 7.37 13.03
C ALA A 7 21.92 7.24 13.37
N LEU A 8 21.17 8.24 12.91
CA LEU A 8 19.73 8.40 13.02
C LEU A 8 19.02 7.07 12.72
N LEU A 9 18.52 6.43 13.76
CA LEU A 9 17.45 5.45 13.66
C LEU A 9 16.16 6.21 13.37
N ASP A 10 15.97 6.61 12.11
CA ASP A 10 14.70 7.14 11.60
C ASP A 10 13.70 5.97 11.48
N HIS A 11 13.19 5.56 12.63
CA HIS A 11 12.25 4.46 12.79
C HIS A 11 10.85 4.85 12.32
N GLY A 12 10.61 4.72 11.01
CA GLY A 12 9.29 4.58 10.41
C GLY A 12 8.40 5.83 10.44
N LEU A 13 7.20 5.68 9.88
CA LEU A 13 6.13 6.67 9.97
C LEU A 13 5.88 6.95 11.45
N ASP A 14 6.48 8.02 11.97
CA ASP A 14 6.32 8.45 13.34
C ASP A 14 4.82 8.66 13.68
N GLY A 15 4.53 8.90 14.96
CA GLY A 15 3.16 9.18 15.39
C GLY A 15 2.51 10.33 14.61
N SER A 16 3.30 11.27 14.06
CA SER A 16 2.81 12.40 13.29
C SER A 16 2.41 12.03 11.85
N GLY A 17 3.21 11.20 11.16
CA GLY A 17 2.95 10.68 9.82
C GLY A 17 1.77 9.72 9.78
N SER A 18 1.67 8.81 10.76
CA SER A 18 0.55 7.89 10.89
C SER A 18 -0.77 8.62 11.15
N LEU A 19 -0.76 9.64 12.02
CA LEU A 19 -1.91 10.49 12.28
C LEU A 19 -2.33 11.30 11.05
N ARG A 20 -1.36 11.86 10.33
CA ARG A 20 -1.62 12.61 9.10
C ARG A 20 -2.23 11.73 8.01
N LEU A 21 -1.75 10.50 7.86
CA LEU A 21 -2.34 9.52 6.93
C LEU A 21 -3.76 9.13 7.33
N ALA A 22 -4.03 8.93 8.63
CA ALA A 22 -5.38 8.68 9.13
C ALA A 22 -6.33 9.85 8.83
N TYR A 23 -5.85 11.10 9.01
CA TYR A 23 -6.61 12.30 8.70
C TYR A 23 -6.91 12.44 7.19
N ILE A 24 -5.92 12.20 6.32
CA ILE A 24 -6.12 12.17 4.87
C ILE A 24 -7.14 11.08 4.49
N THR A 25 -7.03 9.89 5.08
CA THR A 25 -7.95 8.76 4.87
C THR A 25 -9.39 9.13 5.26
N ALA A 26 -9.57 9.80 6.40
CA ALA A 26 -10.87 10.30 6.85
C ALA A 26 -11.47 11.30 5.86
N LYS A 27 -10.67 12.28 5.39
CA LYS A 27 -11.10 13.26 4.38
C LYS A 27 -11.55 12.59 3.07
N ILE A 28 -10.77 11.63 2.55
CA ILE A 28 -11.13 10.86 1.35
C ILE A 28 -12.46 10.13 1.56
N THR A 29 -12.64 9.49 2.73
CA THR A 29 -13.86 8.73 3.05
C THR A 29 -15.09 9.64 3.09
N VAL A 30 -14.97 10.84 3.68
CA VAL A 30 -16.02 11.85 3.72
C VAL A 30 -16.38 12.34 2.31
N PHE A 31 -15.39 12.77 1.52
CA PHE A 31 -15.66 13.25 0.15
C PHE A 31 -16.26 12.15 -0.73
N LYS A 32 -15.77 10.93 -0.62
CA LYS A 32 -16.34 9.78 -1.32
C LYS A 32 -17.80 9.53 -0.94
N ALA A 33 -18.15 9.64 0.34
CA ALA A 33 -19.54 9.51 0.79
C ALA A 33 -20.43 10.63 0.23
N LEU A 34 -19.93 11.87 0.23
CA LEU A 34 -20.64 13.05 -0.29
C LEU A 34 -20.82 13.00 -1.81
N LEU A 35 -19.88 12.41 -2.55
CA LEU A 35 -19.92 12.25 -4.00
C LEU A 35 -20.75 11.04 -4.49
N ARG A 36 -21.35 10.25 -3.58
CA ARG A 36 -22.14 9.08 -3.99
C ARG A 36 -23.30 9.48 -4.91
N PRO A 37 -23.63 8.69 -5.94
CA PRO A 37 -24.70 9.01 -6.91
C PRO A 37 -26.10 9.19 -6.29
N LYS A 38 -26.35 8.59 -5.12
CA LYS A 38 -27.62 8.77 -4.39
C LYS A 38 -27.76 10.16 -3.75
N ASN A 39 -26.68 10.95 -3.66
CA ASN A 39 -26.67 12.36 -3.23
C ASN A 39 -26.65 13.34 -4.42
N ASN A 40 -26.95 12.87 -5.64
CA ASN A 40 -26.82 13.65 -6.88
C ASN A 40 -27.94 14.70 -7.09
N GLU A 41 -28.81 14.89 -6.10
CA GLU A 41 -29.84 15.95 -6.05
C GLU A 41 -29.28 17.29 -5.56
N ALA A 42 -28.02 17.33 -5.11
CA ALA A 42 -27.39 18.57 -4.66
C ALA A 42 -27.24 19.60 -5.81
N PRO A 43 -27.35 20.91 -5.52
CA PRO A 43 -27.09 21.97 -6.49
C PRO A 43 -25.75 21.80 -7.22
N ILE A 44 -25.68 22.27 -8.47
CA ILE A 44 -24.48 22.14 -9.32
C ILE A 44 -23.26 22.76 -8.62
N GLU A 45 -23.45 23.90 -7.96
CA GLU A 45 -22.42 24.64 -7.23
C GLU A 45 -21.85 23.79 -6.08
N ALA A 46 -22.72 23.12 -5.31
CA ALA A 46 -22.32 22.24 -4.22
C ALA A 46 -21.55 21.03 -4.75
N ARG A 47 -21.98 20.43 -5.87
CA ARG A 47 -21.28 19.32 -6.51
C ARG A 47 -19.91 19.74 -7.05
N ASN A 48 -19.79 20.93 -7.61
CA ASN A 48 -18.52 21.48 -8.07
C ASN A 48 -17.58 21.76 -6.90
N ALA A 49 -18.07 22.35 -5.81
CA ALA A 49 -17.30 22.54 -4.59
C ALA A 49 -16.80 21.22 -3.99
N LEU A 50 -17.65 20.18 -3.95
CA LEU A 50 -17.28 18.84 -3.50
C LEU A 50 -16.19 18.22 -4.37
N ARG A 51 -16.27 18.36 -5.70
CA ARG A 51 -15.23 17.88 -6.61
C ARG A 51 -13.91 18.62 -6.42
N THR A 52 -13.96 19.95 -6.28
CA THR A 52 -12.77 20.76 -5.99
C THR A 52 -12.11 20.34 -4.68
N GLY A 53 -12.90 20.16 -3.62
CA GLY A 53 -12.42 19.68 -2.31
C GLY A 53 -11.80 18.28 -2.39
N ALA A 54 -12.44 17.35 -3.10
CA ALA A 54 -11.89 16.00 -3.31
C ALA A 54 -10.55 16.04 -4.08
N MET A 55 -10.44 16.89 -5.11
CA MET A 55 -9.19 17.08 -5.86
C MET A 55 -8.09 17.71 -5.00
N ALA A 56 -8.41 18.63 -4.10
CA ALA A 56 -7.45 19.19 -3.16
C ALA A 56 -6.89 18.12 -2.21
N VAL A 57 -7.75 17.24 -1.69
CA VAL A 57 -7.33 16.11 -0.84
C VAL A 57 -6.46 15.12 -1.62
N ALA A 58 -6.78 14.86 -2.90
CA ALA A 58 -5.94 14.02 -3.75
C ALA A 58 -4.53 14.60 -3.94
N ARG A 59 -4.41 15.92 -4.16
CA ARG A 59 -3.12 16.63 -4.25
C ARG A 59 -2.35 16.57 -2.93
N GLU A 60 -3.03 16.80 -1.81
CA GLU A 60 -2.41 16.69 -0.48
C GLU A 60 -1.90 15.27 -0.19
N THR A 61 -2.64 14.26 -0.63
CA THR A 61 -2.23 12.85 -0.54
C THR A 61 -0.95 12.62 -1.35
N TYR A 62 -0.90 13.13 -2.58
CA TYR A 62 0.30 13.06 -3.42
C TYR A 62 1.50 13.75 -2.76
N ASP A 63 1.34 14.98 -2.28
CA ASP A 63 2.42 15.74 -1.64
C ASP A 63 2.93 15.08 -0.35
N PHE A 64 2.05 14.40 0.38
CA PHE A 64 2.43 13.59 1.54
C PHE A 64 3.23 12.36 1.12
N LEU A 65 2.74 11.59 0.16
CA LEU A 65 3.42 10.38 -0.34
C LEU A 65 4.77 10.71 -1.01
N ALA A 66 4.86 11.82 -1.73
CA ALA A 66 6.09 12.28 -2.38
C ALA A 66 7.21 12.65 -1.37
N LYS A 67 6.84 12.91 -0.11
CA LYS A 67 7.78 13.21 0.98
C LYS A 67 8.16 11.97 1.79
N LEU A 68 7.52 10.84 1.55
CA LEU A 68 7.88 9.58 2.20
C LEU A 68 9.18 9.05 1.59
N GLY A 69 10.18 8.84 2.44
CA GLY A 69 11.41 8.15 2.03
C GLY A 69 11.15 6.72 1.54
N PRO A 70 12.07 6.12 0.75
CA PRO A 70 11.93 4.77 0.20
C PRO A 70 11.55 3.72 1.25
N HIS A 71 12.16 3.78 2.44
CA HIS A 71 11.89 2.86 3.55
C HIS A 71 10.45 2.89 4.08
N HIS A 72 9.77 4.04 3.99
CA HIS A 72 8.36 4.18 4.35
C HIS A 72 7.43 3.53 3.32
N LEU A 73 7.83 3.55 2.05
CA LEU A 73 7.13 2.85 0.98
C LEU A 73 7.43 1.35 1.01
N GLU A 74 8.65 0.95 1.37
CA GLU A 74 9.08 -0.44 1.55
C GLU A 74 8.36 -1.12 2.73
N ALA A 75 8.06 -0.38 3.81
CA ALA A 75 7.29 -0.90 4.96
C ALA A 75 5.90 -1.43 4.53
N PHE A 76 5.32 -0.84 3.48
CA PHE A 76 4.05 -1.31 2.93
C PHE A 76 4.19 -2.65 2.17
N TRP A 77 5.39 -2.98 1.70
CA TRP A 77 5.70 -4.17 0.89
C TRP A 77 6.65 -5.15 1.58
N HIS A 78 6.80 -5.05 2.91
CA HIS A 78 7.79 -5.82 3.66
C HIS A 78 7.63 -7.33 3.48
N SER A 79 6.40 -7.84 3.49
CA SER A 79 6.11 -9.26 3.23
C SER A 79 6.53 -9.71 1.82
N LEU A 80 6.53 -8.80 0.86
CA LEU A 80 6.91 -9.07 -0.52
C LEU A 80 8.41 -9.02 -0.73
N LEU A 81 9.11 -8.12 -0.01
CA LEU A 81 10.56 -8.10 0.06
C LEU A 81 11.11 -9.33 0.79
N LEU A 82 10.47 -9.77 1.88
CA LEU A 82 10.83 -11.00 2.59
C LEU A 82 10.78 -12.22 1.65
N PHE A 83 9.72 -12.33 0.85
CA PHE A 83 9.64 -13.36 -0.18
C PHE A 83 10.74 -13.22 -1.23
N ALA A 84 10.88 -12.04 -1.86
CA ALA A 84 11.84 -11.84 -2.95
C ALA A 84 13.29 -12.12 -2.55
N LEU A 85 13.64 -11.84 -1.29
CA LEU A 85 14.99 -11.99 -0.74
C LEU A 85 15.16 -13.26 0.11
N SER A 86 14.22 -14.20 0.05
CA SER A 86 14.25 -15.40 0.90
C SER A 86 15.54 -16.20 0.70
N PRO A 87 16.30 -16.49 1.77
CA PRO A 87 17.61 -17.14 1.66
C PRO A 87 17.51 -18.67 1.55
N SER A 88 16.37 -19.26 1.92
CA SER A 88 16.11 -20.70 1.84
C SER A 88 14.74 -21.01 1.23
N PRO A 89 14.54 -22.22 0.67
CA PRO A 89 13.23 -22.64 0.17
C PRO A 89 12.14 -22.65 1.25
N ALA A 90 12.48 -22.96 2.50
CA ALA A 90 11.53 -22.92 3.62
C ALA A 90 11.06 -21.49 3.90
N ASP A 91 11.99 -20.54 3.96
CA ASP A 91 11.66 -19.12 4.16
C ASP A 91 10.84 -18.55 3.00
N ALA A 92 11.14 -18.99 1.77
CA ALA A 92 10.40 -18.62 0.57
C ALA A 92 8.95 -19.13 0.63
N GLU A 93 8.74 -20.37 1.04
CA GLU A 93 7.40 -20.96 1.15
C GLU A 93 6.57 -20.32 2.27
N ASP A 94 7.19 -20.05 3.42
CA ASP A 94 6.54 -19.36 4.55
C ASP A 94 6.15 -17.93 4.17
N SER A 95 7.06 -17.19 3.53
CA SER A 95 6.81 -15.82 3.05
C SER A 95 5.73 -15.79 1.97
N LEU A 96 5.75 -16.75 1.03
CA LEU A 96 4.74 -16.87 -0.03
C LEU A 96 3.36 -17.23 0.53
N THR A 97 3.32 -18.08 1.57
CA THR A 97 2.10 -18.42 2.29
C THR A 97 1.52 -17.17 2.96
N LEU A 98 2.36 -16.38 3.65
CA LEU A 98 1.94 -15.15 4.29
C LEU A 98 1.40 -14.13 3.27
N LEU A 99 2.08 -13.96 2.12
CA LEU A 99 1.62 -13.11 1.03
C LEU A 99 0.26 -13.53 0.48
N THR A 100 0.05 -14.84 0.31
CA THR A 100 -1.20 -15.40 -0.18
C THR A 100 -2.34 -15.20 0.82
N GLN A 101 -2.08 -15.40 2.11
CA GLN A 101 -3.03 -15.12 3.19
C GLN A 101 -3.37 -13.63 3.26
N TRP A 102 -2.37 -12.75 3.14
CA TRP A 102 -2.58 -11.31 3.13
C TRP A 102 -3.42 -10.86 1.93
N ARG A 103 -3.16 -11.41 0.74
CA ARG A 103 -3.99 -11.20 -0.46
C ARG A 103 -5.45 -11.62 -0.22
N SER A 104 -5.68 -12.78 0.39
CA SER A 104 -7.01 -13.25 0.76
C SER A 104 -7.71 -12.31 1.74
N LEU A 105 -7.00 -11.87 2.78
CA LEU A 105 -7.52 -10.93 3.77
C LEU A 105 -7.90 -9.58 3.13
N LEU A 106 -7.06 -9.05 2.24
CA LEU A 106 -7.33 -7.83 1.49
C LEU A 106 -8.59 -7.96 0.61
N ARG A 107 -8.84 -9.12 -0.02
CA ARG A 107 -10.09 -9.39 -0.76
C ARG A 107 -11.33 -9.32 0.11
N ILE A 108 -11.24 -9.77 1.36
CA ILE A 108 -12.35 -9.72 2.31
C ILE A 108 -12.58 -8.28 2.78
N LYS A 109 -11.50 -7.60 3.20
CA LYS A 109 -11.58 -6.26 3.83
C LYS A 109 -11.85 -5.14 2.82
N SER A 110 -11.42 -5.28 1.57
CA SER A 110 -11.63 -4.28 0.52
C SER A 110 -13.08 -4.07 0.12
N ARG A 111 -13.95 -5.08 0.33
CA ARG A 111 -15.41 -4.94 0.19
C ARG A 111 -16.00 -3.85 1.09
N SER A 112 -15.33 -3.56 2.20
CA SER A 112 -15.76 -2.57 3.20
C SER A 112 -14.97 -1.27 3.11
N CYS A 113 -13.92 -1.22 2.30
CA CYS A 113 -12.99 -0.10 2.22
C CYS A 113 -12.34 -0.03 0.82
N ASP A 114 -12.87 0.82 -0.06
CA ASP A 114 -12.38 0.89 -1.45
C ASP A 114 -10.91 1.32 -1.57
N LEU A 115 -10.33 1.97 -0.55
CA LEU A 115 -8.89 2.27 -0.56
C LEU A 115 -8.04 0.99 -0.57
N LEU A 116 -8.52 -0.08 0.09
CA LEU A 116 -7.85 -1.39 0.05
C LEU A 116 -8.00 -2.10 -1.30
N ASN A 117 -8.95 -1.68 -2.16
CA ASN A 117 -9.06 -2.23 -3.52
C ASN A 117 -7.82 -1.88 -4.36
N LEU A 118 -7.20 -0.71 -4.16
CA LEU A 118 -6.01 -0.32 -4.92
C LEU A 118 -4.80 -1.17 -4.54
N SER A 119 -4.60 -1.40 -3.24
CA SER A 119 -3.57 -2.29 -2.72
C SER A 119 -3.76 -3.73 -3.19
N LEU A 120 -5.01 -4.19 -3.17
CA LEU A 120 -5.39 -5.49 -3.71
C LEU A 120 -5.16 -5.60 -5.22
N LEU A 121 -5.56 -4.60 -6.01
CA LEU A 121 -5.35 -4.54 -7.46
C LEU A 121 -3.87 -4.64 -7.81
N ARG A 122 -3.02 -3.91 -7.09
CA ARG A 122 -1.56 -3.95 -7.30
C ARG A 122 -0.98 -5.32 -6.95
N LEU A 123 -1.39 -5.91 -5.82
CA LEU A 123 -0.97 -7.26 -5.45
C LEU A 123 -1.48 -8.31 -6.45
N ASP A 124 -2.74 -8.25 -6.86
CA ASP A 124 -3.32 -9.12 -7.89
C ASP A 124 -2.58 -8.98 -9.23
N ALA A 125 -2.26 -7.76 -9.65
CA ALA A 125 -1.50 -7.52 -10.88
C ALA A 125 -0.10 -8.14 -10.82
N MET A 126 0.57 -8.11 -9.66
CA MET A 126 1.88 -8.75 -9.49
C MET A 126 1.81 -10.27 -9.58
N PHE A 127 0.80 -10.88 -8.96
CA PHE A 127 0.58 -12.33 -9.06
C PHE A 127 0.16 -12.76 -10.47
N VAL A 128 -0.54 -11.91 -11.24
CA VAL A 128 -0.95 -12.21 -12.62
C VAL A 128 0.18 -12.00 -13.63
N ALA A 129 0.96 -10.93 -13.49
CA ALA A 129 2.11 -10.67 -14.36
C ALA A 129 3.23 -11.70 -14.15
N GLY A 130 3.33 -12.21 -12.93
CA GLY A 130 4.32 -13.13 -12.44
C GLY A 130 5.42 -12.39 -11.68
N LEU A 131 5.69 -12.81 -10.44
CA LEU A 131 6.52 -12.05 -9.50
C LEU A 131 7.96 -11.88 -10.02
N GLY A 132 8.52 -12.93 -10.64
CA GLY A 132 9.88 -12.92 -11.20
C GLY A 132 10.06 -12.05 -12.44
N LYS A 133 8.98 -11.54 -13.05
CA LYS A 133 9.07 -10.58 -14.17
C LYS A 133 9.13 -9.13 -13.72
N LEU A 134 8.68 -8.85 -12.49
CA LEU A 134 8.56 -7.51 -11.94
C LEU A 134 9.64 -7.19 -10.91
N ILE A 135 10.15 -8.22 -10.23
CA ILE A 135 11.13 -8.10 -9.15
C ILE A 135 12.16 -9.20 -9.31
N GLU A 136 13.42 -8.87 -9.04
CA GLU A 136 14.50 -9.84 -8.99
C GLU A 136 14.28 -10.76 -7.77
N LEU A 137 14.06 -12.05 -8.03
CA LEU A 137 13.82 -13.06 -7.01
C LEU A 137 15.10 -13.81 -6.71
N SER A 138 15.30 -14.16 -5.44
CA SER A 138 16.29 -15.16 -5.05
C SER A 138 15.98 -16.52 -5.71
N PRO A 139 16.97 -17.41 -5.88
CA PRO A 139 16.73 -18.74 -6.45
C PRO A 139 15.64 -19.53 -5.70
N ALA A 140 15.61 -19.44 -4.37
CA ALA A 140 14.59 -20.07 -3.54
C ALA A 140 13.19 -19.49 -3.78
N ALA A 141 13.09 -18.17 -3.92
CA ALA A 141 11.81 -17.50 -4.21
C ALA A 141 11.30 -17.80 -5.62
N ALA A 142 12.21 -17.88 -6.61
CA ALA A 142 11.85 -18.26 -7.97
C ALA A 142 11.35 -19.71 -8.07
N GLU A 143 11.96 -20.64 -7.33
CA GLU A 143 11.52 -22.03 -7.25
C GLU A 143 10.14 -22.15 -6.61
N ALA A 144 9.91 -21.48 -5.48
CA ALA A 144 8.61 -21.45 -4.80
C ALA A 144 7.49 -20.83 -5.66
N ALA A 145 7.78 -19.73 -6.36
CA ALA A 145 6.83 -19.13 -7.31
C ALA A 145 6.47 -20.10 -8.44
N SER A 146 7.48 -20.74 -9.03
CA SER A 146 7.30 -21.71 -10.12
C SER A 146 6.47 -22.91 -9.68
N GLY A 147 6.71 -23.45 -8.47
CA GLY A 147 5.94 -24.55 -7.89
C GLY A 147 4.45 -24.24 -7.66
N ARG A 148 4.09 -22.95 -7.61
CA ARG A 148 2.72 -22.45 -7.41
C ARG A 148 2.09 -21.93 -8.71
N GLY A 149 2.82 -21.94 -9.83
CA GLY A 149 2.38 -21.39 -11.12
C GLY A 149 2.24 -19.86 -11.10
N LEU A 150 3.12 -19.18 -10.35
CA LEU A 150 3.18 -17.73 -10.16
C LEU A 150 4.40 -17.08 -10.81
#